data_AF-A0A191WEG5-F1
#
_entry.id   AF-A0A191WEG5-F1
#
_cell.length_a   1.000
_cell.length_b   1.000
_cell.length_c   1.000
_cell.angle_alpha   90.00
_cell.angle_beta   90.00
_cell.angle_gamma   90.00
#
_symmetry.space_group_name_H-M   'P 1'
#
loop_
_entity.id
_entity.type
_entity.pdbx_description
1 polymer ?
#
loop_
_entity_poly.entity_id
_entity_poly.type
_entity_poly.pdbx_seq_one_letter_code
_entity_poly.pdbx_strand_id
1 'polypeptide(L)'
;MNQSAKSDTAVRRLAGASVTAIVLGAIVTLCGLVMDWGGFVGGMALGAGIGLVVVGAYLWGYANGIRRGGSRATWLPSRDAE
;
A
#
# COMPACT_ATOMS: atom_id res chain seq x y z
N MET A 1 -3.87 -12.38 -26.75
CA MET A 1 -3.47 -12.66 -25.35
C MET A 1 -3.60 -11.38 -24.55
N ASN A 2 -4.66 -11.28 -23.76
CA ASN A 2 -5.29 -10.05 -23.24
C ASN A 2 -4.40 -9.22 -22.31
N GLN A 3 -4.15 -7.95 -22.66
CA GLN A 3 -3.43 -7.00 -21.80
C GLN A 3 -4.16 -6.74 -20.47
N SER A 4 -5.49 -6.79 -20.46
CA SER A 4 -6.32 -6.60 -19.25
C SER A 4 -6.11 -7.68 -18.17
N ALA A 5 -5.87 -8.94 -18.54
CA ALA A 5 -5.63 -10.01 -17.57
C ALA A 5 -4.25 -9.88 -16.88
N LYS A 6 -3.26 -9.33 -17.59
CA LYS A 6 -1.91 -9.08 -17.05
C LYS A 6 -1.93 -7.96 -16.02
N SER A 7 -2.67 -6.88 -16.27
CA SER A 7 -2.79 -5.74 -15.35
C SER A 7 -3.47 -6.12 -14.03
N ASP A 8 -4.53 -6.93 -14.08
CA ASP A 8 -5.25 -7.35 -12.85
C ASP A 8 -4.38 -8.22 -11.94
N THR A 9 -3.59 -9.10 -12.55
CA THR A 9 -2.64 -9.96 -11.83
C THR A 9 -1.53 -9.13 -11.20
N ALA A 10 -0.99 -8.13 -11.92
CA ALA A 10 0.03 -7.23 -11.41
C ALA A 10 -0.48 -6.37 -10.24
N VAL A 11 -1.69 -5.81 -10.33
CA VAL A 11 -2.30 -5.02 -9.24
C VAL A 11 -2.55 -5.89 -7.99
N ARG A 12 -3.00 -7.14 -8.17
CA ARG A 12 -3.14 -8.09 -7.04
C ARG A 12 -1.80 -8.40 -6.37
N ARG A 13 -0.75 -8.64 -7.15
CA ARG A 13 0.61 -8.87 -6.62
C ARG A 13 1.15 -7.65 -5.90
N LEU A 14 0.95 -6.46 -6.46
CA LEU A 14 1.36 -5.20 -5.84
C LEU A 14 0.65 -4.97 -4.51
N ALA A 15 -0.66 -5.19 -4.45
CA ALA A 15 -1.42 -5.09 -3.20
C ALA A 15 -0.90 -6.07 -2.13
N GLY A 16 -0.61 -7.32 -2.50
CA GLY A 16 -0.01 -8.30 -1.59
C GLY A 16 1.37 -7.86 -1.09
N ALA A 17 2.25 -7.42 -1.99
CA ALA A 17 3.58 -6.92 -1.66
C ALA A 17 3.53 -5.69 -0.72
N SER A 18 2.53 -4.82 -0.92
CA SER A 18 2.31 -3.63 -0.10
C SER A 18 1.94 -4.00 1.34
N VAL A 19 1.06 -4.98 1.52
CA VAL A 19 0.69 -5.47 2.86
C VAL A 19 1.89 -6.13 3.55
N THR A 20 2.65 -6.96 2.84
CA THR A 20 3.86 -7.57 3.41
C THR A 20 4.90 -6.52 3.82
N ALA A 21 5.05 -5.46 3.03
CA ALA A 21 5.94 -4.34 3.34
C ALA A 21 5.51 -3.61 4.63
N ILE A 22 4.20 -3.35 4.80
CA ILE A 22 3.67 -2.75 6.03
C ILE A 22 3.93 -3.65 7.24
N VAL A 23 3.62 -4.94 7.13
CA VAL A 23 3.78 -5.89 8.25
C VAL A 23 5.25 -6.03 8.64
N LEU A 24 6.15 -6.20 7.68
CA LEU A 24 7.60 -6.26 7.93
C LEU A 24 8.11 -4.96 8.56
N GLY A 25 7.71 -3.81 8.03
CA GLY A 25 8.08 -2.51 8.59
C GLY A 25 7.64 -2.37 10.05
N ALA A 26 6.39 -2.72 10.35
CA ALA A 26 5.84 -2.70 11.70
C ALA A 26 6.58 -3.63 12.66
N ILE A 27 6.92 -4.86 12.22
CA ILE A 27 7.70 -5.82 13.02
C ILE A 27 9.08 -5.24 13.33
N VAL A 28 9.79 -4.71 12.32
CA VAL A 28 11.12 -4.13 12.51
C VAL A 28 11.06 -2.94 13.48
N THR A 29 10.06 -2.06 13.35
CA THR A 29 9.87 -0.94 14.27
C THR A 29 9.59 -1.42 15.69
N LEU A 30 8.70 -2.41 15.88
CA LEU A 30 8.42 -3.01 17.18
C LEU A 30 9.65 -3.67 17.80
N CYS A 31 10.40 -4.44 17.03
CA CYS A 31 11.66 -5.05 17.50
C CYS A 31 12.68 -3.98 17.92
N GLY A 32 12.83 -2.91 17.13
CA GLY A 32 13.72 -1.79 17.46
C GLY A 32 13.31 -1.07 18.76
N LEU A 33 12.01 -0.91 19.00
CA LEU A 33 11.49 -0.33 20.24
C LEU A 33 11.67 -1.26 21.45
N VAL A 34 11.44 -2.57 21.29
CA VAL A 34 11.46 -3.54 22.41
C VAL A 34 12.88 -3.93 22.80
N MET A 35 13.79 -4.08 21.85
CA MET A 35 15.15 -4.54 22.14
C MET A 35 16.09 -3.42 22.58
N ASP A 36 15.63 -2.15 22.61
CA ASP A 36 16.41 -0.96 22.98
C ASP A 36 17.78 -0.92 22.26
N TRP A 37 17.73 -0.99 20.92
CA TRP A 37 18.95 -0.90 20.12
C TRP A 37 19.42 0.56 20.18
N GLY A 38 20.24 0.87 21.17
CA GLY A 38 20.85 2.18 21.31
C GLY A 38 21.78 2.51 20.14
N GLY A 39 21.88 3.80 19.81
CA GLY A 39 22.83 4.31 18.82
C GLY A 39 22.37 4.25 17.37
N PHE A 40 23.32 4.45 16.45
CA PHE A 40 23.05 4.67 15.03
C PHE A 40 22.32 3.51 14.35
N VAL A 41 22.64 2.26 14.72
CA VAL A 41 22.07 1.06 14.11
C VAL A 41 20.58 0.91 14.48
N GLY A 42 20.20 1.18 15.72
CA GLY A 42 18.78 1.14 16.11
C GLY A 42 17.99 2.30 15.50
N GLY A 43 18.58 3.49 15.41
CA GLY A 43 17.98 4.60 14.67
C GLY A 43 17.72 4.27 13.20
N MET A 44 18.70 3.64 12.53
CA MET A 44 18.53 3.15 11.15
C MET A 44 17.44 2.08 11.04
N ALA A 45 17.38 1.11 11.96
CA ALA A 45 16.37 0.06 11.94
C ALA A 45 14.95 0.65 12.11
N LEU A 46 14.78 1.61 13.03
CA LEU A 46 13.50 2.30 13.22
C LEU A 46 13.11 3.11 11.97
N GLY A 47 14.05 3.88 11.40
CA GLY A 47 13.82 4.64 10.17
C GLY A 47 13.46 3.76 8.99
N ALA A 48 14.16 2.64 8.81
CA ALA A 48 13.87 1.65 7.77
C ALA A 48 12.48 1.02 7.96
N GLY A 49 12.12 0.65 9.21
CA GLY A 49 10.80 0.09 9.52
C GLY A 49 9.66 1.06 9.20
N ILE A 50 9.78 2.31 9.66
CA ILE A 50 8.79 3.37 9.37
C ILE A 50 8.72 3.63 7.86
N GLY A 51 9.87 3.72 7.18
CA GLY A 51 9.93 3.89 5.73
C GLY A 51 9.20 2.78 4.97
N LEU A 52 9.39 1.53 5.40
CA LEU A 52 8.70 0.36 4.85
C LEU A 52 7.18 0.44 5.03
N VAL A 53 6.71 0.88 6.19
CA VAL A 53 5.28 1.11 6.46
C VAL A 53 4.72 2.19 5.54
N VAL A 54 5.40 3.34 5.42
CA VAL A 54 4.92 4.46 4.60
C VAL A 54 4.87 4.08 3.13
N VAL A 55 5.95 3.48 2.59
CA VAL A 55 6.00 3.04 1.19
C VAL A 55 4.93 1.97 0.92
N GLY A 56 4.77 1.00 1.83
CA GLY A 56 3.74 -0.01 1.72
C GLY A 56 2.33 0.58 1.74
N ALA A 57 2.05 1.53 2.64
CA ALA A 57 0.75 2.22 2.71
C ALA A 57 0.46 3.02 1.43
N TYR A 58 1.46 3.70 0.88
CA TYR A 58 1.34 4.43 -0.39
C TYR A 58 1.02 3.48 -1.55
N LEU A 59 1.76 2.38 -1.71
CA LEU A 59 1.53 1.40 -2.76
C LEU A 59 0.18 0.70 -2.61
N TRP A 60 -0.24 0.42 -1.39
CA TRP A 60 -1.57 -0.12 -1.10
C TRP A 60 -2.67 0.86 -1.48
N GLY A 61 -2.51 2.14 -1.14
CA GLY A 61 -3.41 3.22 -1.56
C GLY A 61 -3.48 3.35 -3.07
N TYR A 62 -2.35 3.30 -3.77
CA TYR A 62 -2.28 3.34 -5.22
C TYR A 62 -2.98 2.13 -5.87
N ALA A 63 -2.70 0.91 -5.41
CA ALA A 63 -3.33 -0.30 -5.93
C ALA A 63 -4.85 -0.32 -5.70
N ASN A 64 -5.34 0.20 -4.58
CA ASN A 64 -6.78 0.35 -4.32
C ASN A 64 -7.42 1.55 -5.02
N GLY A 65 -6.66 2.64 -5.22
CA GLY A 65 -7.10 3.83 -5.95
C GLY A 65 -7.34 3.53 -7.43
N ILE A 66 -6.47 2.74 -8.06
CA ILE A 66 -6.68 2.22 -9.43
C ILE A 66 -7.98 1.41 -9.51
N ARG A 67 -8.27 0.57 -8.51
CA ARG A 67 -9.53 -0.19 -8.46
C ARG A 67 -10.77 0.70 -8.30
N ARG A 68 -10.65 1.84 -7.64
CA ARG A 68 -11.76 2.79 -7.40
C ARG A 68 -11.95 3.81 -8.54
N GLY A 69 -10.94 4.03 -9.39
CA GLY A 69 -11.03 4.90 -10.57
C GLY A 69 -12.05 4.45 -11.63
N GLY A 70 -12.58 3.23 -11.51
CA GLY A 70 -13.70 2.73 -12.31
C GLY A 70 -15.09 3.17 -11.83
N SER A 71 -15.22 3.74 -10.63
CA SER A 71 -16.45 4.41 -10.20
C SER A 71 -16.49 5.82 -10.81
N ARG A 72 -16.46 5.90 -12.15
CA ARG A 72 -17.08 7.03 -12.82
C ARG A 72 -18.49 7.08 -12.27
N ALA A 73 -18.80 8.10 -11.49
CA ALA A 73 -20.16 8.56 -11.37
C ALA A 73 -20.60 8.86 -12.81
N THR A 74 -21.13 7.85 -13.49
CA THR A 74 -21.75 8.01 -14.79
C THR A 74 -22.94 8.89 -14.50
N TRP A 75 -22.82 10.17 -14.85
CA TRP A 75 -23.95 11.08 -14.87
C TRP A 75 -25.00 10.43 -15.77
N LEU A 76 -26.11 10.00 -15.15
CA LEU A 76 -27.24 9.38 -15.83
C LEU A 76 -28.24 10.51 -16.07
N PRO A 77 -28.42 10.98 -17.32
CA PRO A 77 -29.28 12.13 -17.63
C PRO A 77 -30.74 11.96 -17.18
N SER A 78 -31.17 10.73 -16.88
CA SER A 78 -32.51 10.41 -16.41
C SER A 78 -32.76 10.69 -14.92
N ARG A 79 -31.75 11.18 -14.16
CA ARG A 79 -31.87 11.49 -12.73
C ARG A 79 -32.12 12.97 -12.40
N ASP A 80 -32.02 13.86 -13.39
CA ASP A 80 -32.17 15.32 -13.19
C ASP A 80 -33.51 15.84 -13.75
N ALA A 81 -34.44 14.93 -14.10
CA ALA A 81 -35.73 15.26 -14.73
C ALA A 81 -36.93 15.15 -13.76
N GLU A 82 -36.70 15.29 -12.46
CA GLU A 82 -37.74 15.34 -11.42
C GLU A 82 -37.81 16.72 -10.76
#